data_AF-A0A6I4HSX5-F1
#
_entry.id   AF-A0A6I4HSX5-F1
#
_cell.length_a   1.000
_cell.length_b   1.000
_cell.length_c   1.000
_cell.angle_alpha   90.00
_cell.angle_beta   90.00
_cell.angle_gamma   90.00
#
_symmetry.space_group_name_H-M   'P 1'
#
loop_
_entity.id
_entity.type
_entity.pdbx_description
1 polymer ?
#
loop_
_entity_poly.entity_id
_entity_poly.type
_entity_poly.pdbx_seq_one_letter_code
_entity_poly.pdbx_strand_id
1 'polypeptide(L)'
;YTLAIITSNSKENCQSILGKELCELFSHIDGGSSIFGKAKRIKRVLNILNLNKEQAIYVGDQTTDGEAAHKAGIDFAAVGWGYTSAEKLKTIQPKVVLTDLATMKEFF
;
A
#
# COMPACT_ATOMS: atom_id res chain seq x y z
N TYR A 1 11.95 -6.18 5.87
CA TYR A 1 10.78 -5.29 6.02
C TYR A 1 9.61 -6.04 6.63
N THR A 2 8.78 -5.39 7.43
CA THR A 2 7.45 -5.89 7.82
C THR A 2 6.49 -5.58 6.69
N LEU A 3 5.81 -6.57 6.13
CA LEU A 3 4.90 -6.39 4.99
C LEU A 3 3.44 -6.50 5.43
N ALA A 4 2.59 -5.63 4.87
CA ALA A 4 1.16 -5.71 5.03
C ALA A 4 0.42 -5.38 3.73
N ILE A 5 -0.74 -5.99 3.54
CA ILE A 5 -1.65 -5.69 2.42
C ILE A 5 -2.86 -4.93 2.94
N ILE A 6 -3.20 -3.84 2.28
CA ILE A 6 -4.43 -3.08 2.51
C ILE A 6 -5.17 -2.96 1.18
N THR A 7 -6.27 -3.68 1.01
CA THR A 7 -7.00 -3.74 -0.27
C THR A 7 -8.50 -3.55 -0.08
N SER A 8 -9.15 -2.89 -1.04
CA SER A 8 -10.62 -2.80 -1.11
C SER A 8 -11.27 -4.13 -1.52
N ASN A 9 -10.49 -5.08 -2.04
CA ASN A 9 -10.94 -6.43 -2.34
C ASN A 9 -11.07 -7.26 -1.05
N SER A 10 -11.87 -8.32 -1.04
CA SER A 10 -12.02 -9.15 0.15
C SER A 10 -10.71 -9.82 0.55
N LYS A 11 -10.56 -10.12 1.84
CA LYS A 11 -9.37 -10.80 2.36
C LYS A 11 -9.27 -12.19 1.76
N GLU A 12 -10.40 -12.87 1.63
CA GLU A 12 -10.54 -14.21 1.09
C GLU A 12 -10.09 -14.25 -0.37
N ASN A 13 -10.50 -13.28 -1.18
CA ASN A 13 -10.08 -13.20 -2.57
C ASN A 13 -8.57 -12.88 -2.69
N CYS A 14 -8.07 -11.99 -1.84
CA CYS A 14 -6.63 -11.69 -1.79
C CYS A 14 -5.80 -12.93 -1.44
N GLN A 15 -6.23 -13.70 -0.43
CA GLN A 15 -5.55 -14.93 -0.02
C GLN A 15 -5.63 -16.04 -1.08
N SER A 16 -6.78 -16.15 -1.76
CA SER A 16 -6.96 -17.09 -2.86
C SER A 16 -6.00 -16.82 -4.02
N ILE A 17 -5.86 -15.55 -4.43
CA ILE A 17 -4.98 -15.15 -5.54
C ILE A 17 -3.50 -15.31 -5.18
N LEU A 18 -3.10 -14.93 -3.97
CA LEU A 18 -1.70 -15.00 -3.53
C LEU A 18 -1.26 -16.44 -3.24
N GLY A 19 -2.17 -17.30 -2.81
CA GLY A 19 -1.83 -18.62 -2.30
C GLY A 19 -1.11 -18.54 -0.94
N LYS A 20 -0.90 -19.71 -0.34
CA LYS A 20 -0.40 -19.83 1.04
C LYS A 20 1.01 -19.25 1.21
N GLU A 21 1.94 -19.60 0.32
CA GLU A 21 3.35 -19.22 0.45
C GLU A 21 3.56 -17.71 0.42
N LEU A 22 2.91 -16.99 -0.50
CA LEU A 22 3.00 -15.53 -0.54
C LEU A 22 2.28 -14.88 0.64
N CYS A 23 1.15 -15.44 1.10
CA CYS A 23 0.46 -14.91 2.28
C CYS A 23 1.34 -14.94 3.54
N GLU A 24 2.19 -15.95 3.70
CA GLU A 24 3.09 -16.11 4.84
C GLU A 24 4.18 -15.03 4.90
N LEU A 25 4.45 -14.34 3.78
CA LEU A 25 5.37 -13.20 3.75
C LEU A 25 4.78 -11.92 4.36
N PHE A 26 3.46 -11.86 4.50
CA PHE A 26 2.75 -10.68 5.02
C PHE A 26 2.39 -10.86 6.50
N SER A 27 2.86 -9.95 7.34
CA SER A 27 2.51 -9.90 8.76
C SER A 27 1.04 -9.53 9.00
N HIS A 28 0.40 -8.89 8.02
CA HIS A 28 -1.03 -8.58 8.08
C HIS A 28 -1.66 -8.44 6.69
N ILE A 29 -2.88 -8.97 6.52
CA ILE A 29 -3.72 -8.75 5.33
C ILE A 29 -5.04 -8.17 5.79
N ASP A 30 -5.24 -6.90 5.46
CA ASP A 30 -6.47 -6.13 5.67
C ASP A 30 -7.23 -6.08 4.33
N GLY A 31 -8.30 -6.88 4.21
CA GLY A 31 -9.19 -6.91 3.05
C GLY A 31 -10.59 -6.34 3.35
N GLY A 32 -11.30 -5.96 2.29
CA GLY A 32 -12.68 -5.48 2.29
C GLY A 32 -12.83 -4.00 1.95
N SER A 33 -14.02 -3.60 1.53
CA SER A 33 -14.39 -2.19 1.47
C SER A 33 -14.74 -1.71 2.88
N SER A 34 -14.24 -0.53 3.27
CA SER A 34 -14.63 0.10 4.54
C SER A 34 -15.44 1.34 4.24
N ILE A 35 -16.58 1.48 4.92
CA ILE A 35 -17.39 2.70 4.97
C ILE A 35 -16.52 3.91 5.38
N PHE A 36 -15.45 3.67 6.12
CA PHE A 36 -14.59 4.71 6.68
C PHE A 36 -13.28 4.98 5.90
N GLY A 37 -13.10 4.35 4.74
CA GLY A 37 -12.00 4.63 3.81
C GLY A 37 -10.64 4.02 4.17
N LYS A 38 -9.74 3.97 3.17
CA LYS A 38 -8.42 3.32 3.24
C LYS A 38 -7.47 3.97 4.25
N ALA A 39 -7.57 5.28 4.48
CA ALA A 39 -6.75 6.00 5.46
C ALA A 39 -6.92 5.47 6.91
N LYS A 40 -8.16 5.16 7.34
CA LYS A 40 -8.38 4.59 8.68
C LYS A 40 -7.81 3.17 8.80
N ARG A 41 -7.84 2.40 7.71
CA ARG A 41 -7.29 1.05 7.67
C ARG A 41 -5.77 1.06 7.75
N ILE A 42 -5.11 2.00 7.07
CA ILE A 42 -3.68 2.24 7.24
C ILE A 42 -3.34 2.48 8.72
N LYS A 43 -4.02 3.42 9.39
CA LYS A 43 -3.81 3.69 10.82
C LYS A 43 -4.06 2.46 11.69
N ARG A 44 -5.11 1.67 11.39
CA ARG A 44 -5.40 0.43 12.11
C ARG A 44 -4.28 -0.60 11.96
N VAL A 45 -3.77 -0.80 10.74
CA VAL A 45 -2.69 -1.75 10.48
C VAL A 45 -1.40 -1.34 11.18
N LEU A 46 -1.06 -0.03 11.16
CA LEU A 46 0.08 0.49 11.92
C LEU A 46 -0.05 0.16 13.42
N ASN A 47 -1.23 0.37 14.01
CA ASN A 47 -1.48 0.03 15.41
C ASN A 47 -1.36 -1.48 15.68
N ILE A 48 -1.92 -2.33 14.81
CA ILE A 48 -1.83 -3.80 14.95
C ILE A 48 -0.37 -4.27 14.91
N LEU A 49 0.44 -3.64 14.07
CA LEU A 49 1.86 -3.98 13.89
C LEU A 49 2.79 -3.24 14.86
N ASN A 50 2.23 -2.39 15.74
CA ASN A 50 2.97 -1.55 16.68
C ASN A 50 4.07 -0.69 16.00
N LEU A 51 3.72 -0.07 14.86
CA LEU A 51 4.60 0.79 14.07
C LEU A 51 4.16 2.25 14.12
N ASN A 52 5.12 3.17 14.20
CA ASN A 52 4.88 4.60 14.01
C ASN A 52 4.74 4.93 12.51
N LYS A 53 4.04 6.02 12.21
CA LYS A 53 3.77 6.45 10.82
C LYS A 53 5.07 6.74 10.04
N GLU A 54 6.11 7.23 10.71
CA GLU A 54 7.43 7.50 10.12
C GLU A 54 8.20 6.23 9.73
N GLN A 55 7.76 5.06 10.21
CA GLN A 55 8.37 3.77 9.90
C GLN A 55 7.70 3.05 8.74
N ALA A 56 6.73 3.69 8.08
CA ALA A 56 5.91 3.07 7.05
C ALA A 56 5.84 3.92 5.79
N ILE A 57 5.84 3.22 4.66
CA ILE A 57 5.55 3.78 3.34
C ILE A 57 4.51 2.89 2.66
N TYR A 58 3.48 3.52 2.09
CA TYR A 58 2.47 2.82 1.31
C TYR A 58 2.94 2.69 -0.14
N VAL A 59 2.87 1.48 -0.70
CA VAL A 59 3.18 1.22 -2.11
C VAL A 59 1.87 0.95 -2.86
N GLY A 60 1.58 1.71 -3.92
CA GLY A 60 0.33 1.57 -4.68
C GLY A 60 0.35 2.22 -6.05
N ASP A 61 -0.61 1.88 -6.89
CA ASP A 61 -0.72 2.29 -8.28
C ASP A 61 -1.89 3.24 -8.56
N GLN A 62 -2.66 3.62 -7.53
CA GLN A 62 -3.79 4.52 -7.67
C GLN A 62 -3.60 5.82 -6.89
N THR A 63 -4.14 6.94 -7.41
CA THR A 63 -4.14 8.21 -6.66
C THR A 63 -4.88 8.09 -5.33
N THR A 64 -5.88 7.20 -5.26
CA THR A 64 -6.64 6.90 -4.03
C THR A 64 -5.77 6.27 -2.95
N ASP A 65 -4.71 5.55 -3.31
CA ASP A 65 -3.73 5.01 -2.36
C ASP A 65 -2.91 6.13 -1.74
N GLY A 66 -2.34 7.01 -2.58
CA GLY A 66 -1.53 8.11 -2.08
C GLY A 66 -2.33 9.15 -1.29
N GLU A 67 -3.56 9.46 -1.71
CA GLU A 67 -4.47 10.26 -0.90
C GLU A 67 -4.74 9.62 0.47
N ALA A 68 -4.91 8.30 0.52
CA ALA A 68 -5.12 7.57 1.77
C ALA A 68 -3.86 7.56 2.65
N ALA A 69 -2.68 7.36 2.05
CA ALA A 69 -1.38 7.43 2.72
C ALA A 69 -1.14 8.81 3.33
N HIS A 70 -1.38 9.89 2.58
CA HIS A 70 -1.25 11.26 3.05
C HIS A 70 -2.23 11.58 4.18
N LYS A 71 -3.51 11.17 4.05
CA LYS A 71 -4.50 11.28 5.13
C LYS A 71 -4.14 10.45 6.37
N ALA A 72 -3.40 9.35 6.19
CA ALA A 72 -2.86 8.55 7.27
C ALA A 72 -1.59 9.14 7.88
N GLY A 73 -0.93 10.07 7.19
CA GLY A 73 0.32 10.70 7.60
C GLY A 73 1.56 9.84 7.35
N ILE A 74 1.50 8.92 6.37
CA ILE A 74 2.64 8.09 5.95
C ILE A 74 3.09 8.48 4.54
N ASP A 75 4.34 8.14 4.23
CA ASP A 75 4.89 8.31 2.89
C ASP A 75 4.16 7.42 1.87
N PHE A 76 4.19 7.85 0.60
CA PHE A 76 3.64 7.08 -0.52
C PHE A 76 4.69 6.88 -1.62
N ALA A 77 4.91 5.63 -2.01
CA ALA A 77 5.65 5.24 -3.21
C ALA A 77 4.67 4.80 -4.30
N ALA A 78 4.67 5.52 -5.41
CA ALA A 78 3.82 5.23 -6.55
C ALA A 78 4.48 4.20 -7.45
N VAL A 79 3.76 3.16 -7.88
CA VAL A 79 4.24 2.24 -8.93
C VAL A 79 3.62 2.60 -10.28
N GLY A 80 4.46 2.86 -11.27
CA GLY A 80 4.08 3.37 -12.59
C GLY A 80 3.63 2.29 -13.59
N TRP A 81 3.74 1.02 -13.22
CA TRP A 81 3.36 -0.12 -14.06
C TRP A 81 1.95 -0.68 -13.75
N GLY A 82 1.15 0.04 -12.96
CA GLY A 82 -0.22 -0.33 -12.62
C GLY A 82 -1.29 0.47 -13.36
N TYR A 83 -2.43 0.67 -12.71
CA TYR A 83 -3.66 1.21 -13.30
C TYR A 83 -3.61 2.70 -13.63
N THR A 84 -2.96 3.51 -12.78
CA THR A 84 -2.85 4.96 -12.99
C THR A 84 -1.55 5.29 -13.69
N SER A 85 -1.59 6.18 -14.69
CA SER A 85 -0.39 6.65 -15.36
C SER A 85 0.58 7.33 -14.37
N ALA A 86 1.89 7.15 -14.61
CA ALA A 86 2.93 7.79 -13.80
C ALA A 86 2.75 9.32 -13.72
N GLU A 87 2.35 9.97 -14.82
CA GLU A 87 2.09 11.42 -14.84
C GLU A 87 0.96 11.82 -13.89
N LYS A 88 -0.13 11.04 -13.84
CA LYS A 88 -1.23 11.31 -12.90
C LYS A 88 -0.83 11.01 -11.46
N LEU A 89 -0.02 9.97 -11.22
CA LEU A 89 0.52 9.66 -9.90
C LEU A 89 1.45 10.78 -9.38
N LYS A 90 2.26 11.43 -10.23
CA LYS A 90 3.10 12.57 -9.81
C LYS A 90 2.28 13.73 -9.23
N THR A 91 1.04 13.93 -9.68
CA THR A 91 0.20 15.06 -9.23
C THR A 91 -0.17 15.01 -7.75
N ILE A 92 -0.14 13.82 -7.14
CA ILE A 92 -0.41 13.65 -5.71
C ILE A 92 0.87 13.69 -4.86
N GLN A 93 2.02 14.10 -5.44
CA GLN A 93 3.30 14.28 -4.72
C GLN A 93 3.78 13.03 -3.96
N PRO A 94 3.94 11.87 -4.63
CA PRO A 94 4.54 10.71 -3.99
C PRO A 94 6.00 11.02 -3.60
N LYS A 95 6.50 10.33 -2.58
CA LYS A 95 7.91 10.37 -2.19
C LYS A 95 8.82 9.89 -3.31
N VAL A 96 8.35 8.90 -4.07
CA VAL A 96 9.03 8.35 -5.25
C VAL A 96 8.02 7.77 -6.23
N VAL A 97 8.34 7.85 -7.53
CA VAL A 97 7.65 7.09 -8.57
C VAL A 97 8.60 6.00 -9.05
N LEU A 98 8.21 4.74 -8.82
CA LEU A 98 8.93 3.55 -9.23
C LEU A 98 8.40 3.13 -10.60
N THR A 99 9.25 2.98 -11.61
CA THR A 99 8.82 2.70 -12.99
C THR A 99 8.85 1.21 -13.33
N ASP A 100 9.57 0.41 -12.54
CA ASP A 100 9.71 -1.04 -12.70
C ASP A 100 10.19 -1.72 -11.40
N LEU A 101 10.41 -3.04 -11.47
CA LEU A 101 10.94 -3.83 -10.35
C LEU A 101 12.41 -3.51 -10.03
N ALA A 102 13.19 -2.97 -10.97
CA ALA A 102 14.59 -2.63 -10.72
C ALA A 102 14.67 -1.39 -9.82
N THR A 103 13.97 -0.32 -10.20
CA THR A 103 13.84 0.91 -9.40
C THR A 103 13.23 0.65 -8.03
N MET A 104 12.28 -0.30 -7.91
CA MET A 104 11.76 -0.72 -6.61
C MET A 104 12.82 -1.38 -5.73
N LYS A 105 13.65 -2.28 -6.28
CA LYS A 105 14.73 -2.95 -5.54
C LYS A 105 15.88 -2.02 -5.17
N GLU A 106 16.09 -0.95 -5.92
CA GLU A 106 17.11 0.05 -5.58
C GLU A 106 16.66 0.99 -4.47
N PHE A 107 15.35 1.27 -4.40
CA PHE A 107 14.78 2.15 -3.39
C PHE A 107 14.60 1.49 -2.02
N PHE A 108 14.30 0.19 -1.99
CA PHE A 108 14.07 -0.62 -0.77
C PHE A 108 15.22 -1.59 -0.52
#